data_AF-A0A956CDN6-F1
#
_entry.id   AF-A0A956CDN6-F1
#
_cell.length_a   1.000
_cell.length_b   1.000
_cell.length_c   1.000
_cell.angle_alpha   90.00
_cell.angle_beta   90.00
_cell.angle_gamma   90.00
#
_symmetry.space_group_name_H-M   'P 1'
#
loop_
_entity.id
_entity.type
_entity.pdbx_description
1 polymer ?
#
loop_
_entity_poly.entity_id
_entity_poly.type
_entity_poly.pdbx_seq_one_letter_code
_entity_poly.pdbx_strand_id
1 'polypeptide(L)'
;PGVPAAFSAAPSPLSLPAARCGVSFDALGKASGALEYMLSDLTGDGAPDLIVTQDDCDPDVGSTRWDAYPGSAAGLAAAPTSLSLPAARCGVKFDKPARSSGALEYGLLDATGDGFPDLVVVQDDCDATVGATHWDVYAGSAAGFAAAPSAYALPAGRCGVIWDELGKSSGALEYVLMDLTGDSRVDLLVHQDDCDASVGTTRWDVYGGSASGFAAAPSAYALPAARCGVKFDEPARSSGALEYALLDVGGDGAPDLVVVQDDCDGTIGASHWDVYGGSASGFAAAPSAYALPAARCSVPWTALGKSSGAVHYSLLDVSCDGAPDLVVSQDDCDTAVGQSHWDVYPGSAAGLAASPAAVSLPAARCGVSFDALGKASGAVHYGMLSWQATDHPSLLVTRDTCDATVGAAHWDYYVAQ
;
A
#
# COMPACT_ATOMS: atom_id res chain seq x y z
N PRO A 1 -2.28 -9.23 20.75
CA PRO A 1 -3.07 -8.04 20.34
C PRO A 1 -4.50 -8.50 20.02
N GLY A 2 -5.49 -7.63 20.05
CA GLY A 2 -6.90 -7.98 19.86
C GLY A 2 -7.72 -6.75 19.51
N VAL A 3 -8.94 -6.91 19.01
CA VAL A 3 -9.75 -5.77 18.55
C VAL A 3 -9.97 -4.75 19.68
N PRO A 4 -9.65 -3.45 19.47
CA PRO A 4 -9.86 -2.40 20.47
C PRO A 4 -11.35 -2.19 20.75
N ALA A 5 -11.69 -1.71 21.95
CA ALA A 5 -13.08 -1.46 22.32
C ALA A 5 -13.59 -0.10 21.78
N ALA A 6 -12.70 0.88 21.63
CA ALA A 6 -13.06 2.23 21.22
C ALA A 6 -11.87 3.00 20.67
N PHE A 7 -12.14 4.02 19.86
CA PHE A 7 -11.23 5.15 19.73
C PHE A 7 -11.40 6.11 20.91
N SER A 8 -10.35 6.85 21.26
CA SER A 8 -10.40 7.84 22.33
C SER A 8 -11.54 8.84 22.10
N ALA A 9 -12.28 9.20 23.15
CA ALA A 9 -13.43 10.11 22.99
C ALA A 9 -13.02 11.54 22.58
N ALA A 10 -11.81 11.96 22.97
CA ALA A 10 -11.21 13.23 22.61
C ALA A 10 -9.93 12.99 21.80
N PRO A 11 -9.61 13.87 20.84
CA PRO A 11 -8.36 13.78 20.09
C PRO A 11 -7.18 14.23 20.94
N SER A 12 -6.01 13.70 20.60
CA SER A 12 -4.72 14.27 20.98
C SER A 12 -4.16 15.08 19.80
N PRO A 13 -3.68 16.32 20.02
CA PRO A 13 -3.12 17.11 18.94
C PRO A 13 -1.72 16.58 18.56
N LEU A 14 -1.51 16.33 17.27
CA LEU A 14 -0.22 16.06 16.66
C LEU A 14 0.30 17.34 16.01
N SER A 15 1.37 17.91 16.56
CA SER A 15 1.91 19.18 16.07
C SER A 15 2.32 19.09 14.60
N LEU A 16 2.07 20.16 13.83
CA LEU A 16 2.54 20.32 12.46
C LEU A 16 3.68 21.33 12.38
N PRO A 17 4.60 21.18 11.41
CA PRO A 17 5.51 22.24 11.04
C PRO A 17 4.74 23.44 10.48
N ALA A 18 5.40 24.60 10.49
CA ALA A 18 4.82 25.82 9.94
C ALA A 18 4.52 25.67 8.43
N ALA A 19 3.44 26.33 7.99
CA ALA A 19 3.07 26.39 6.57
C ALA A 19 4.22 26.93 5.71
N ARG A 20 4.39 26.36 4.52
CA ARG A 20 5.40 26.76 3.53
C ARG A 20 4.72 27.32 2.30
N CYS A 21 5.25 28.41 1.72
CA CYS A 21 4.58 29.14 0.63
C CYS A 21 3.10 29.51 0.91
N GLY A 22 2.72 29.69 2.17
CA GLY A 22 1.31 29.92 2.53
C GLY A 22 0.40 28.70 2.34
N VAL A 23 0.97 27.51 2.12
CA VAL A 23 0.30 26.22 2.04
C VAL A 23 0.51 25.49 3.36
N SER A 24 -0.58 25.09 4.00
CA SER A 24 -0.55 24.25 5.20
C SER A 24 -0.57 22.77 4.83
N PHE A 25 -0.24 21.92 5.80
CA PHE A 25 -0.24 20.46 5.65
C PHE A 25 -1.61 19.91 6.10
N ASP A 26 -2.67 20.24 5.37
CA ASP A 26 -4.07 19.86 5.69
C ASP A 26 -4.54 18.54 5.04
N ALA A 27 -3.60 17.80 4.46
CA ALA A 27 -3.82 16.50 3.84
C ALA A 27 -2.63 15.56 4.11
N LEU A 28 -2.81 14.26 3.84
CA LEU A 28 -1.74 13.26 3.95
C LEU A 28 -0.70 13.38 2.81
N GLY A 29 -1.00 14.17 1.79
CA GLY A 29 -0.10 14.42 0.66
C GLY A 29 -0.70 15.43 -0.33
N LYS A 30 0.17 16.02 -1.14
CA LYS A 30 -0.16 16.94 -2.22
C LYS A 30 0.85 16.80 -3.35
N ALA A 31 0.38 16.51 -4.55
CA ALA A 31 1.22 16.21 -5.71
C ALA A 31 1.18 17.29 -6.81
N SER A 32 0.80 18.53 -6.44
CA SER A 32 0.82 19.67 -7.37
C SER A 32 0.74 21.01 -6.66
N GLY A 33 1.25 22.05 -7.32
CA GLY A 33 1.18 23.45 -6.88
C GLY A 33 2.52 23.95 -6.37
N ALA A 34 2.49 25.00 -5.54
CA ALA A 34 3.71 25.62 -5.02
C ALA A 34 4.48 24.78 -3.98
N LEU A 35 3.86 23.69 -3.52
CA LEU A 35 4.40 22.79 -2.52
C LEU A 35 3.89 21.38 -2.82
N GLU A 36 4.80 20.42 -2.98
CA GLU A 36 4.49 19.00 -3.11
C GLU A 36 5.07 18.23 -1.92
N TYR A 37 4.26 17.37 -1.33
CA TYR A 37 4.62 16.60 -0.15
C TYR A 37 3.86 15.28 -0.05
N MET A 38 4.36 14.36 0.75
CA MET A 38 3.74 13.08 1.06
C MET A 38 4.03 12.65 2.49
N LEU A 39 3.26 11.70 3.02
CA LEU A 39 3.64 10.93 4.19
C LEU A 39 4.34 9.63 3.77
N SER A 40 5.52 9.39 4.30
CA SER A 40 6.30 8.17 4.11
C SER A 40 7.36 8.09 5.20
N ASP A 41 7.66 6.91 5.71
CA ASP A 41 8.85 6.71 6.55
C ASP A 41 10.09 6.66 5.65
N LEU A 42 10.80 7.78 5.48
CA LEU A 42 12.08 7.82 4.74
C LEU A 42 13.27 7.93 5.69
N THR A 43 13.02 8.20 6.97
CA THR A 43 14.07 8.23 7.98
C THR A 43 14.36 6.86 8.60
N GLY A 44 13.52 5.86 8.32
CA GLY A 44 13.67 4.47 8.73
C GLY A 44 13.44 4.28 10.22
N ASP A 45 12.69 5.16 10.87
CA ASP A 45 12.44 5.14 12.31
C ASP A 45 11.14 4.44 12.71
N GLY A 46 10.38 3.96 11.71
CA GLY A 46 9.10 3.27 11.86
C GLY A 46 7.91 4.21 12.03
N ALA A 47 8.11 5.52 12.08
CA ALA A 47 7.04 6.52 12.12
C ALA A 47 6.85 7.17 10.74
N PRO A 48 5.61 7.49 10.34
CA PRO A 48 5.40 8.25 9.11
C PRO A 48 6.02 9.66 9.19
N ASP A 49 6.89 9.99 8.24
CA ASP A 49 7.46 11.33 8.10
C ASP A 49 6.68 12.15 7.08
N LEU A 50 6.62 13.46 7.28
CA LEU A 50 6.16 14.39 6.24
C LEU A 50 7.36 14.79 5.37
N ILE A 51 7.33 14.37 4.11
CA ILE A 51 8.39 14.60 3.13
C ILE A 51 7.94 15.68 2.16
N VAL A 52 8.64 16.81 2.13
CA VAL A 52 8.46 17.86 1.11
C VAL A 52 9.43 17.60 -0.02
N THR A 53 8.89 17.27 -1.20
CA THR A 53 9.68 16.92 -2.38
C THR A 53 9.88 18.09 -3.33
N GLN A 54 9.00 19.09 -3.27
CA GLN A 54 9.13 20.35 -4.01
C GLN A 54 8.63 21.52 -3.16
N ASP A 55 9.37 22.63 -3.16
CA ASP A 55 8.98 23.90 -2.55
C ASP A 55 9.39 25.10 -3.42
N ASP A 56 8.42 25.86 -3.94
CA ASP A 56 8.68 27.05 -4.77
C ASP A 56 9.35 28.20 -3.98
N CYS A 57 9.29 28.17 -2.65
CA CYS A 57 9.92 29.16 -1.76
C CYS A 57 11.35 28.77 -1.35
N ASP A 58 11.76 27.53 -1.62
CA ASP A 58 13.10 27.02 -1.34
C ASP A 58 13.59 26.19 -2.54
N PRO A 59 14.33 26.81 -3.49
CA PRO A 59 14.69 26.18 -4.76
C PRO A 59 15.66 24.99 -4.62
N ASP A 60 16.23 24.77 -3.44
CA ASP A 60 17.06 23.60 -3.16
C ASP A 60 16.20 22.34 -2.90
N VAL A 61 14.96 22.51 -2.41
CA VAL A 61 14.01 21.40 -2.21
C VAL A 61 13.51 20.90 -3.56
N GLY A 62 13.70 19.60 -3.81
CA GLY A 62 13.48 18.97 -5.11
C GLY A 62 14.62 19.18 -6.11
N SER A 63 15.71 19.84 -5.70
CA SER A 63 16.90 20.03 -6.53
C SER A 63 18.15 19.37 -5.96
N THR A 64 18.44 19.60 -4.69
CA THR A 64 19.62 19.05 -4.00
C THR A 64 19.24 18.25 -2.77
N ARG A 65 18.01 18.42 -2.27
CA ARG A 65 17.48 17.69 -1.12
C ARG A 65 15.95 17.56 -1.17
N TRP A 66 15.41 16.65 -0.38
CA TRP A 66 14.06 16.75 0.17
C TRP A 66 14.14 17.20 1.63
N ASP A 67 13.07 17.82 2.12
CA ASP A 67 12.96 18.17 3.53
C ASP A 67 12.02 17.16 4.20
N ALA A 68 12.56 16.38 5.13
CA ALA A 68 11.79 15.44 5.95
C ALA A 68 11.49 16.07 7.30
N TYR A 69 10.24 16.02 7.74
CA TYR A 69 9.85 16.37 9.10
C TYR A 69 9.57 15.06 9.84
N PRO A 70 10.50 14.58 10.68
CA PRO A 70 10.35 13.27 11.29
C PRO A 70 9.09 13.13 12.13
N GLY A 71 8.44 11.97 12.02
CA GLY A 71 7.29 11.60 12.83
C GLY A 71 7.67 11.33 14.29
N SER A 72 6.75 11.61 15.21
CA SER A 72 6.89 11.20 16.61
C SER A 72 5.53 11.13 17.30
N ALA A 73 5.48 10.56 18.50
CA ALA A 73 4.25 10.56 19.31
C ALA A 73 3.70 11.96 19.63
N ALA A 74 4.53 13.01 19.56
CA ALA A 74 4.12 14.40 19.77
C ALA A 74 3.65 15.12 18.47
N GLY A 75 3.77 14.45 17.33
CA GLY A 75 3.53 15.00 15.99
C GLY A 75 4.80 15.10 15.16
N LEU A 76 4.71 15.85 14.07
CA LEU A 76 5.81 16.10 13.15
C LEU A 76 6.80 17.10 13.76
N ALA A 77 8.08 16.89 13.50
CA ALA A 77 9.11 17.84 13.90
C ALA A 77 8.82 19.26 13.38
N ALA A 78 9.17 20.29 14.16
CA ALA A 78 8.96 21.68 13.77
C ALA A 78 9.96 22.16 12.69
N ALA A 79 11.13 21.53 12.62
CA ALA A 79 12.20 21.82 11.66
C ALA A 79 12.51 20.55 10.86
N PRO A 80 12.83 20.67 9.56
CA PRO A 80 13.13 19.51 8.75
C PRO A 80 14.58 19.03 8.93
N THR A 81 14.77 17.73 8.74
CA THR A 81 16.05 17.12 8.38
C THR A 81 16.17 17.09 6.86
N SER A 82 17.35 17.39 6.34
CA SER A 82 17.61 17.34 4.90
C SER A 82 17.94 15.92 4.45
N LEU A 83 17.17 15.40 3.49
CA LEU A 83 17.47 14.18 2.76
C LEU A 83 18.18 14.55 1.45
N SER A 84 19.46 14.24 1.33
CA SER A 84 20.26 14.59 0.14
C SER A 84 19.72 13.88 -1.11
N LEU A 85 19.66 14.60 -2.23
CA LEU A 85 19.33 14.04 -3.55
C LEU A 85 20.59 13.83 -4.38
N PRO A 86 20.62 12.82 -5.27
CA PRO A 86 21.65 12.72 -6.29
C PRO A 86 21.57 13.91 -7.26
N ALA A 87 22.65 14.13 -8.00
CA ALA A 87 22.67 15.16 -9.04
C ALA A 87 21.62 14.86 -10.13
N ALA A 88 21.04 15.92 -10.69
CA ALA A 88 20.12 15.81 -11.82
C ALA A 88 20.78 15.03 -12.98
N ARG A 89 20.00 14.17 -13.61
CA ARG A 89 20.44 13.28 -14.70
C ARG A 89 19.57 13.54 -15.92
N CYS A 90 20.17 13.60 -17.11
CA CYS A 90 19.50 14.09 -18.33
C CYS A 90 18.78 15.44 -18.20
N GLY A 91 19.23 16.31 -17.28
CA GLY A 91 18.54 17.56 -16.97
C GLY A 91 17.22 17.40 -16.19
N VAL A 92 16.90 16.19 -15.76
CA VAL A 92 15.75 15.85 -14.90
C VAL A 92 16.22 15.79 -13.44
N LYS A 93 15.49 16.48 -12.56
CA LYS A 93 15.68 16.45 -11.11
C LYS A 93 14.83 15.34 -10.49
N PHE A 94 15.23 14.89 -9.30
CA PHE A 94 14.45 13.97 -8.47
C PHE A 94 13.52 14.77 -7.54
N ASP A 95 12.59 15.52 -8.13
CA ASP A 95 11.71 16.50 -7.45
C ASP A 95 10.41 15.92 -6.89
N LYS A 96 10.24 14.60 -6.98
CA LYS A 96 9.03 13.87 -6.63
C LYS A 96 9.36 12.40 -6.38
N PRO A 97 8.50 11.63 -5.68
CA PRO A 97 8.80 10.23 -5.35
C PRO A 97 8.88 9.31 -6.57
N ALA A 98 8.21 9.64 -7.67
CA ALA A 98 8.27 8.82 -8.88
C ALA A 98 8.02 9.64 -10.16
N ARG A 99 8.53 9.12 -11.27
CA ARG A 99 8.31 9.63 -12.62
C ARG A 99 8.21 8.44 -13.57
N SER A 100 7.11 8.36 -14.32
CA SER A 100 6.81 7.25 -15.24
C SER A 100 6.70 7.71 -16.70
N SER A 101 7.45 8.76 -17.05
CA SER A 101 7.50 9.28 -18.42
C SER A 101 8.62 10.31 -18.59
N GLY A 102 9.13 10.38 -19.82
CA GLY A 102 10.12 11.38 -20.24
C GLY A 102 11.51 10.78 -20.38
N ALA A 103 12.54 11.62 -20.23
CA ALA A 103 13.93 11.20 -20.42
C ALA A 103 14.48 10.30 -19.29
N LEU A 104 13.79 10.26 -18.15
CA LEU A 104 14.07 9.39 -17.02
C LEU A 104 12.77 8.83 -16.47
N GLU A 105 12.77 7.54 -16.14
CA GLU A 105 11.75 6.92 -15.31
C GLU A 105 12.38 6.37 -14.03
N TYR A 106 11.74 6.64 -12.90
CA TYR A 106 12.23 6.27 -11.58
C TYR A 106 11.11 6.19 -10.54
N GLY A 107 11.39 5.54 -9.42
CA GLY A 107 10.49 5.48 -8.26
C GLY A 107 11.25 5.16 -6.98
N LEU A 108 10.50 4.97 -5.89
CA LEU A 108 11.03 4.52 -4.61
C LEU A 108 10.72 3.04 -4.40
N LEU A 109 11.72 2.28 -3.97
CA LEU A 109 11.63 0.84 -3.67
C LEU A 109 12.79 0.47 -2.75
N ASP A 110 12.58 -0.36 -1.73
CA ASP A 110 13.69 -0.98 -0.98
C ASP A 110 14.29 -2.13 -1.83
N ALA A 111 15.14 -1.76 -2.78
CA ALA A 111 15.78 -2.70 -3.70
C ALA A 111 16.95 -3.42 -3.03
N THR A 112 17.62 -2.75 -2.09
CA THR A 112 18.76 -3.32 -1.35
C THR A 112 18.32 -4.30 -0.26
N GLY A 113 17.07 -4.20 0.22
CA GLY A 113 16.51 -4.97 1.32
C GLY A 113 17.14 -4.59 2.66
N ASP A 114 17.43 -3.30 2.85
CA ASP A 114 18.02 -2.75 4.07
C ASP A 114 17.01 -2.01 4.96
N GLY A 115 15.75 -1.96 4.53
CA GLY A 115 14.64 -1.31 5.22
C GLY A 115 14.48 0.17 4.89
N PHE A 116 15.36 0.76 4.07
CA PHE A 116 15.20 2.11 3.57
C PHE A 116 14.68 2.11 2.13
N PRO A 117 13.72 2.97 1.78
CA PRO A 117 13.36 3.17 0.39
C PRO A 117 14.56 3.71 -0.42
N ASP A 118 14.95 2.99 -1.47
CA ASP A 118 15.97 3.44 -2.42
C ASP A 118 15.32 4.24 -3.55
N LEU A 119 16.07 5.19 -4.12
CA LEU A 119 15.67 5.84 -5.38
C LEU A 119 16.19 5.00 -6.55
N VAL A 120 15.28 4.43 -7.32
CA VAL A 120 15.59 3.47 -8.39
C VAL A 120 15.26 4.08 -9.74
N VAL A 121 16.27 4.25 -10.58
CA VAL A 121 16.12 4.68 -11.98
C VAL A 121 16.02 3.44 -12.87
N VAL A 122 14.87 3.29 -13.51
CA VAL A 122 14.52 2.12 -14.33
C VAL A 122 14.67 2.38 -15.83
N GLN A 123 14.59 3.64 -16.26
CA GLN A 123 14.88 4.07 -17.62
C GLN A 123 15.76 5.32 -17.61
N ASP A 124 16.77 5.35 -18.48
CA ASP A 124 17.63 6.52 -18.70
C ASP A 124 17.97 6.75 -20.18
N ASP A 125 17.47 7.84 -20.77
CA ASP A 125 17.80 8.23 -22.15
C ASP A 125 19.27 8.59 -22.36
N CYS A 126 20.01 8.92 -21.29
CA CYS A 126 21.44 9.20 -21.33
C CYS A 126 22.31 7.94 -21.16
N ASP A 127 21.73 6.82 -20.73
CA ASP A 127 22.38 5.53 -20.56
C ASP A 127 21.41 4.39 -20.92
N ALA A 128 21.47 3.97 -22.18
CA ALA A 128 20.63 2.90 -22.71
C ALA A 128 20.90 1.51 -22.08
N THR A 129 21.86 1.38 -21.15
CA THR A 129 22.09 0.13 -20.42
C THR A 129 21.18 0.00 -19.18
N VAL A 130 20.63 1.11 -18.70
CA VAL A 130 19.60 1.16 -17.65
C VAL A 130 18.28 0.64 -18.19
N GLY A 131 17.62 -0.23 -17.44
CA GLY A 131 16.42 -0.97 -17.86
C GLY A 131 16.70 -2.16 -18.76
N ALA A 132 17.82 -2.16 -19.49
CA ALA A 132 18.22 -3.27 -20.36
C ALA A 132 19.08 -4.33 -19.63
N THR A 133 19.99 -3.90 -18.75
CA THR A 133 20.97 -4.79 -18.09
C THR A 133 21.02 -4.61 -16.58
N HIS A 134 20.69 -3.42 -16.10
CA HIS A 134 20.61 -3.10 -14.69
C HIS A 134 19.62 -1.95 -14.46
N TRP A 135 19.18 -1.77 -13.23
CA TRP A 135 18.69 -0.48 -12.74
C TRP A 135 19.80 0.28 -12.03
N ASP A 136 19.69 1.60 -12.00
CA ASP A 136 20.56 2.42 -11.17
C ASP A 136 19.89 2.67 -9.83
N VAL A 137 20.47 2.13 -8.76
CA VAL A 137 19.94 2.21 -7.40
C VAL A 137 20.77 3.18 -6.59
N TYR A 138 20.14 4.26 -6.15
CA TYR A 138 20.71 5.20 -5.19
C TYR A 138 20.23 4.79 -3.80
N ALA A 139 21.09 4.05 -3.10
CA ALA A 139 20.76 3.48 -1.79
C ALA A 139 20.22 4.56 -0.83
N GLY A 140 19.11 4.23 -0.17
CA GLY A 140 18.46 5.08 0.84
C GLY A 140 19.22 5.10 2.16
N SER A 141 18.96 6.13 2.96
CA SER A 141 19.42 6.23 4.35
C SER A 141 18.67 7.35 5.07
N ALA A 142 18.81 7.43 6.38
CA ALA A 142 18.31 8.56 7.18
C ALA A 142 18.87 9.95 6.76
N ALA A 143 19.93 10.01 5.93
CA ALA A 143 20.50 11.24 5.38
C ALA A 143 20.07 11.54 3.93
N GLY A 144 19.19 10.73 3.36
CA GLY A 144 18.78 10.74 1.97
C GLY A 144 19.48 9.67 1.14
N PHE A 145 19.59 9.92 -0.16
CA PHE A 145 20.05 8.92 -1.13
C PHE A 145 21.55 9.05 -1.40
N ALA A 146 22.18 7.94 -1.77
CA ALA A 146 23.58 7.93 -2.20
C ALA A 146 23.83 8.91 -3.36
N ALA A 147 25.00 9.54 -3.41
CA ALA A 147 25.32 10.50 -4.47
C ALA A 147 25.58 9.85 -5.84
N ALA A 148 25.94 8.57 -5.85
CA ALA A 148 26.19 7.77 -7.05
C ALA A 148 25.41 6.45 -6.94
N PRO A 149 24.88 5.93 -8.06
CA PRO A 149 24.12 4.69 -8.05
C PRO A 149 25.04 3.47 -8.02
N SER A 150 24.51 2.36 -7.52
CA SER A 150 25.00 1.01 -7.81
C SER A 150 24.18 0.38 -8.94
N ALA A 151 24.82 -0.45 -9.76
CA ALA A 151 24.13 -1.22 -10.79
C ALA A 151 23.42 -2.42 -10.15
N TYR A 152 22.09 -2.43 -10.22
CA TYR A 152 21.22 -3.51 -9.77
C TYR A 152 20.90 -4.44 -10.94
N ALA A 153 21.49 -5.62 -10.97
CA ALA A 153 21.47 -6.50 -12.14
C ALA A 153 20.05 -6.96 -12.50
N LEU A 154 19.74 -6.92 -13.81
CA LEU A 154 18.48 -7.41 -14.37
C LEU A 154 18.68 -8.74 -15.12
N PRO A 155 17.66 -9.61 -15.18
CA PRO A 155 17.67 -10.74 -16.08
C PRO A 155 17.61 -10.27 -17.54
N ALA A 156 17.96 -11.15 -18.47
CA ALA A 156 17.81 -10.83 -19.89
C ALA A 156 16.34 -10.54 -20.23
N GLY A 157 16.11 -9.50 -21.04
CA GLY A 157 14.78 -9.18 -21.56
C GLY A 157 14.17 -10.35 -22.34
N ARG A 158 12.83 -10.39 -22.39
CA ARG A 158 12.03 -11.47 -22.98
C ARG A 158 11.00 -10.88 -23.95
N CYS A 159 10.65 -11.59 -25.01
CA CYS A 159 9.71 -11.10 -26.03
C CYS A 159 10.06 -9.73 -26.66
N GLY A 160 11.36 -9.35 -26.66
CA GLY A 160 11.77 -8.02 -27.11
C GLY A 160 11.41 -6.88 -26.14
N VAL A 161 10.96 -7.22 -24.93
CA VAL A 161 10.70 -6.32 -23.81
C VAL A 161 11.90 -6.33 -22.87
N ILE A 162 12.29 -5.15 -22.40
CA ILE A 162 13.29 -4.93 -21.36
C ILE A 162 12.59 -4.54 -20.05
N TRP A 163 13.33 -4.32 -18.97
CA TRP A 163 12.77 -4.02 -17.66
C TRP A 163 12.91 -2.52 -17.36
N ASP A 164 12.35 -1.68 -18.20
CA ASP A 164 12.45 -0.21 -18.12
C ASP A 164 11.36 0.45 -17.25
N GLU A 165 10.51 -0.36 -16.62
CA GLU A 165 9.43 0.08 -15.74
C GLU A 165 9.47 -0.71 -14.42
N LEU A 166 9.04 -0.10 -13.30
CA LEU A 166 8.88 -0.78 -11.99
C LEU A 166 7.71 -1.81 -11.98
N GLY A 167 6.95 -1.90 -13.05
CA GLY A 167 5.85 -2.83 -13.23
C GLY A 167 5.18 -2.55 -14.57
N LYS A 168 4.70 -3.60 -15.24
CA LYS A 168 4.11 -3.52 -16.57
C LYS A 168 2.83 -4.33 -16.63
N SER A 169 1.73 -3.67 -16.98
CA SER A 169 0.38 -4.26 -16.98
C SER A 169 -0.23 -4.37 -18.39
N SER A 170 0.59 -4.29 -19.44
CA SER A 170 0.13 -4.51 -20.81
C SER A 170 1.29 -4.84 -21.75
N GLY A 171 0.96 -5.56 -22.83
CA GLY A 171 1.88 -5.88 -23.92
C GLY A 171 2.22 -7.38 -23.97
N ALA A 172 3.35 -7.71 -24.59
CA ALA A 172 3.79 -9.10 -24.76
C ALA A 172 4.33 -9.74 -23.46
N LEU A 173 4.56 -8.92 -22.44
CA LEU A 173 5.05 -9.31 -21.14
C LEU A 173 4.37 -8.44 -20.09
N GLU A 174 3.83 -9.04 -19.05
CA GLU A 174 3.28 -8.33 -17.90
C GLU A 174 3.94 -8.83 -16.62
N TYR A 175 4.32 -7.88 -15.76
CA TYR A 175 5.08 -8.14 -14.56
C TYR A 175 4.82 -7.10 -13.46
N VAL A 176 5.07 -7.52 -12.23
CA VAL A 176 4.96 -6.68 -11.03
C VAL A 176 6.14 -6.96 -10.10
N LEU A 177 6.40 -6.02 -9.20
CA LEU A 177 7.36 -6.16 -8.12
C LEU A 177 6.63 -6.42 -6.80
N MET A 178 6.95 -7.53 -6.14
CA MET A 178 6.42 -7.86 -4.82
C MET A 178 7.27 -8.95 -4.16
N ASP A 179 7.27 -9.04 -2.83
CA ASP A 179 7.77 -10.22 -2.13
C ASP A 179 6.75 -11.36 -2.27
N LEU A 180 6.96 -12.25 -3.24
CA LEU A 180 6.08 -13.41 -3.45
C LEU A 180 6.61 -14.66 -2.74
N THR A 181 7.92 -14.70 -2.48
CA THR A 181 8.57 -15.86 -1.88
C THR A 181 8.57 -15.85 -0.35
N GLY A 182 8.21 -14.72 0.27
CA GLY A 182 8.13 -14.53 1.72
C GLY A 182 9.52 -14.36 2.36
N ASP A 183 10.52 -13.93 1.61
CA ASP A 183 11.90 -13.76 2.08
C ASP A 183 12.25 -12.32 2.50
N SER A 184 11.23 -11.44 2.53
CA SER A 184 11.32 -10.01 2.82
C SER A 184 12.14 -9.24 1.80
N ARG A 185 12.25 -9.72 0.56
CA ARG A 185 12.86 -9.01 -0.57
C ARG A 185 11.87 -8.89 -1.71
N VAL A 186 12.00 -7.81 -2.46
CA VAL A 186 11.19 -7.62 -3.65
C VAL A 186 11.62 -8.59 -4.75
N ASP A 187 10.68 -9.36 -5.27
CA ASP A 187 10.87 -10.23 -6.42
C ASP A 187 10.34 -9.56 -7.69
N LEU A 188 10.91 -9.91 -8.84
CA LEU A 188 10.34 -9.60 -10.15
C LEU A 188 9.46 -10.76 -10.61
N LEU A 189 8.16 -10.54 -10.57
CA LEU A 189 7.14 -11.52 -10.91
C LEU A 189 6.60 -11.28 -12.32
N VAL A 190 6.82 -12.22 -13.23
CA VAL A 190 6.18 -12.24 -14.55
C VAL A 190 4.95 -13.13 -14.51
N HIS A 191 3.78 -12.54 -14.72
CA HIS A 191 2.50 -13.23 -14.65
C HIS A 191 1.85 -13.45 -16.02
N GLN A 192 2.28 -12.72 -17.06
CA GLN A 192 1.96 -13.03 -18.46
C GLN A 192 3.20 -12.94 -19.37
N ASP A 193 3.37 -13.90 -20.28
CA ASP A 193 4.48 -13.98 -21.24
C ASP A 193 4.00 -14.60 -22.57
N ASP A 194 3.93 -13.80 -23.64
CA ASP A 194 3.49 -14.24 -24.97
C ASP A 194 4.46 -15.24 -25.63
N CYS A 195 5.70 -15.33 -25.14
CA CYS A 195 6.72 -16.25 -25.64
C CYS A 195 6.79 -17.57 -24.86
N ASP A 196 6.18 -17.64 -23.67
CA ASP A 196 6.00 -18.86 -22.89
C ASP A 196 4.55 -18.97 -22.39
N ALA A 197 3.71 -19.64 -23.18
CA ALA A 197 2.29 -19.82 -22.89
C ALA A 197 1.98 -20.58 -21.59
N SER A 198 2.97 -21.14 -20.90
CA SER A 198 2.77 -21.74 -19.58
C SER A 198 2.76 -20.72 -18.44
N VAL A 199 3.38 -19.55 -18.66
CA VAL A 199 3.29 -18.39 -17.76
C VAL A 199 1.86 -17.85 -17.79
N GLY A 200 1.28 -17.60 -16.61
CA GLY A 200 -0.12 -17.22 -16.44
C GLY A 200 -1.12 -18.38 -16.62
N THR A 201 -0.65 -19.59 -16.97
CA THR A 201 -1.53 -20.76 -17.14
C THR A 201 -1.28 -21.83 -16.10
N THR A 202 -0.03 -22.26 -15.94
CA THR A 202 0.36 -23.31 -14.99
C THR A 202 1.36 -22.81 -13.96
N ARG A 203 2.00 -21.67 -14.24
CA ARG A 203 3.00 -21.07 -13.38
C ARG A 203 3.06 -19.56 -13.58
N TRP A 204 3.63 -18.85 -12.63
CA TRP A 204 4.31 -17.60 -12.89
C TRP A 204 5.82 -17.81 -12.91
N ASP A 205 6.55 -16.85 -13.47
CA ASP A 205 8.01 -16.84 -13.45
C ASP A 205 8.49 -15.80 -12.46
N VAL A 206 9.27 -16.24 -11.46
CA VAL A 206 9.75 -15.38 -10.37
C VAL A 206 11.25 -15.27 -10.45
N TYR A 207 11.75 -14.04 -10.55
CA TYR A 207 13.16 -13.76 -10.37
C TYR A 207 13.39 -13.23 -8.95
N GLY A 208 13.96 -14.10 -8.12
CA GLY A 208 14.24 -13.79 -6.73
C GLY A 208 15.09 -12.53 -6.58
N GLY A 209 14.70 -11.65 -5.66
CA GLY A 209 15.43 -10.42 -5.33
C GLY A 209 16.72 -10.66 -4.56
N SER A 210 17.67 -9.73 -4.69
CA SER A 210 18.85 -9.62 -3.82
C SER A 210 19.27 -8.17 -3.69
N ALA A 211 20.21 -7.87 -2.78
CA ALA A 211 20.73 -6.51 -2.61
C ALA A 211 21.44 -5.94 -3.86
N SER A 212 21.75 -6.77 -4.87
CA SER A 212 22.52 -6.37 -6.06
C SER A 212 21.84 -6.67 -7.38
N GLY A 213 20.59 -7.15 -7.39
CA GLY A 213 19.91 -7.56 -8.61
C GLY A 213 18.90 -8.68 -8.41
N PHE A 214 18.08 -8.90 -9.43
CA PHE A 214 17.26 -10.09 -9.53
C PHE A 214 18.09 -11.28 -10.02
N ALA A 215 17.61 -12.50 -9.74
CA ALA A 215 18.18 -13.72 -10.30
C ALA A 215 18.24 -13.65 -11.85
N ALA A 216 19.27 -14.24 -12.46
CA ALA A 216 19.43 -14.24 -13.92
C ALA A 216 18.45 -15.18 -14.65
N ALA A 217 17.89 -16.17 -13.95
CA ALA A 217 16.91 -17.12 -14.46
C ALA A 217 15.74 -17.22 -13.48
N PRO A 218 14.49 -17.37 -13.96
CA PRO A 218 13.34 -17.43 -13.09
C PRO A 218 13.18 -18.83 -12.47
N SER A 219 12.59 -18.89 -11.28
CA SER A 219 11.95 -20.09 -10.76
C SER A 219 10.51 -20.16 -11.23
N ALA A 220 10.00 -21.38 -11.40
CA ALA A 220 8.59 -21.62 -11.69
C ALA A 220 7.78 -21.56 -10.39
N TYR A 221 6.84 -20.64 -10.31
CA TYR A 221 5.90 -20.51 -9.20
C TYR A 221 4.56 -21.14 -9.58
N ALA A 222 4.22 -22.29 -9.01
CA ALA A 222 3.06 -23.08 -9.45
C ALA A 222 1.72 -22.36 -9.22
N LEU A 223 0.85 -22.41 -10.22
CA LEU A 223 -0.53 -21.91 -10.14
C LEU A 223 -1.53 -23.05 -9.94
N PRO A 224 -2.65 -22.80 -9.24
CA PRO A 224 -3.77 -23.74 -9.22
C PRO A 224 -4.42 -23.87 -10.60
N ALA A 225 -5.24 -24.91 -10.76
CA ALA A 225 -6.01 -25.08 -11.98
C ALA A 225 -7.03 -23.95 -12.18
N ALA A 226 -7.25 -23.57 -13.43
CA ALA A 226 -8.24 -22.58 -13.82
C ALA A 226 -9.65 -22.92 -13.27
N ARG A 227 -10.38 -21.89 -12.86
CA ARG A 227 -11.76 -21.99 -12.34
C ARG A 227 -12.71 -21.20 -13.23
N CYS A 228 -13.90 -21.74 -13.50
CA CYS A 228 -14.83 -21.14 -14.47
C CYS A 228 -14.22 -20.87 -15.86
N GLY A 229 -13.15 -21.56 -16.25
CA GLY A 229 -12.39 -21.25 -17.47
C GLY A 229 -11.56 -19.97 -17.38
N VAL A 230 -11.47 -19.34 -16.22
CA VAL A 230 -10.62 -18.19 -15.88
C VAL A 230 -9.32 -18.70 -15.25
N LYS A 231 -8.18 -18.20 -15.72
CA LYS A 231 -6.85 -18.51 -15.19
C LYS A 231 -6.47 -17.53 -14.08
N PHE A 232 -5.42 -17.87 -13.34
CA PHE A 232 -4.77 -16.98 -12.38
C PHE A 232 -3.56 -16.30 -13.05
N ASP A 233 -3.81 -15.54 -14.13
CA ASP A 233 -2.81 -14.89 -14.98
C ASP A 233 -2.43 -13.46 -14.55
N GLU A 234 -2.96 -13.02 -13.40
CA GLU A 234 -2.73 -11.69 -12.83
C GLU A 234 -2.67 -11.79 -11.30
N PRO A 235 -1.99 -10.87 -10.58
CA PRO A 235 -1.96 -10.88 -9.11
C PRO A 235 -3.33 -10.59 -8.48
N ALA A 236 -4.20 -9.90 -9.19
CA ALA A 236 -5.56 -9.63 -8.71
C ALA A 236 -6.52 -9.40 -9.87
N ARG A 237 -7.76 -9.81 -9.65
CA ARG A 237 -8.88 -9.63 -10.56
C ARG A 237 -10.11 -9.18 -9.77
N SER A 238 -10.66 -8.02 -10.14
CA SER A 238 -11.79 -7.38 -9.44
C SER A 238 -13.06 -7.31 -10.29
N SER A 239 -13.15 -8.13 -11.34
CA SER A 239 -14.37 -8.22 -12.16
C SER A 239 -14.45 -9.51 -12.98
N GLY A 240 -15.68 -9.88 -13.32
CA GLY A 240 -15.99 -11.02 -14.19
C GLY A 240 -16.56 -12.21 -13.42
N ALA A 241 -16.38 -13.41 -13.97
CA ALA A 241 -16.90 -14.65 -13.38
C ALA A 241 -16.11 -15.14 -12.14
N LEU A 242 -14.94 -14.53 -11.89
CA LEU A 242 -14.06 -14.85 -10.79
C LEU A 242 -13.43 -13.55 -10.30
N GLU A 243 -13.47 -13.29 -9.00
CA GLU A 243 -12.71 -12.21 -8.36
C GLU A 243 -11.76 -12.80 -7.33
N TYR A 244 -10.52 -12.35 -7.35
CA TYR A 244 -9.45 -12.85 -6.49
C TYR A 244 -8.33 -11.82 -6.34
N ALA A 245 -7.49 -11.99 -5.33
CA ALA A 245 -6.29 -11.18 -5.12
C ALA A 245 -5.28 -11.92 -4.26
N LEU A 246 -4.05 -11.42 -4.24
CA LEU A 246 -3.03 -11.86 -3.31
C LEU A 246 -3.16 -11.14 -1.97
N LEU A 247 -3.24 -11.90 -0.87
CA LEU A 247 -3.33 -11.40 0.49
C LEU A 247 -2.84 -12.50 1.44
N ASP A 248 -1.98 -12.16 2.40
CA ASP A 248 -1.64 -13.08 3.50
C ASP A 248 -2.80 -13.11 4.51
N VAL A 249 -3.69 -14.10 4.38
CA VAL A 249 -4.80 -14.32 5.32
C VAL A 249 -4.46 -15.40 6.36
N GLY A 250 -3.39 -16.16 6.12
CA GLY A 250 -2.83 -17.14 7.03
C GLY A 250 -1.99 -16.54 8.16
N GLY A 251 -1.45 -15.34 7.96
CA GLY A 251 -0.51 -14.66 8.85
C GLY A 251 0.87 -15.33 8.87
N ASP A 252 1.27 -16.01 7.79
CA ASP A 252 2.53 -16.73 7.71
C ASP A 252 3.64 -15.96 6.98
N GLY A 253 3.33 -14.76 6.49
CA GLY A 253 4.24 -13.86 5.79
C GLY A 253 4.33 -14.10 4.28
N ALA A 254 3.69 -15.15 3.75
CA ALA A 254 3.61 -15.39 2.32
C ALA A 254 2.24 -14.93 1.77
N PRO A 255 2.18 -14.24 0.63
CA PRO A 255 0.89 -13.90 0.03
C PRO A 255 0.12 -15.17 -0.39
N ASP A 256 -1.13 -15.30 0.05
CA ASP A 256 -2.04 -16.34 -0.42
C ASP A 256 -2.84 -15.86 -1.63
N LEU A 257 -3.25 -16.78 -2.51
CA LEU A 257 -4.23 -16.47 -3.54
C LEU A 257 -5.64 -16.70 -2.98
N VAL A 258 -6.39 -15.61 -2.81
CA VAL A 258 -7.72 -15.61 -2.19
C VAL A 258 -8.79 -15.35 -3.24
N VAL A 259 -9.67 -16.34 -3.47
CA VAL A 259 -10.84 -16.22 -4.34
C VAL A 259 -12.03 -15.75 -3.51
N VAL A 260 -12.50 -14.55 -3.80
CA VAL A 260 -13.58 -13.88 -3.05
C VAL A 260 -14.94 -13.97 -3.74
N GLN A 261 -14.95 -14.23 -5.06
CA GLN A 261 -16.16 -14.49 -5.83
C GLN A 261 -15.90 -15.55 -6.89
N ASP A 262 -16.86 -16.46 -7.08
CA ASP A 262 -16.82 -17.51 -8.10
C ASP A 262 -18.24 -17.78 -8.63
N ASP A 263 -18.53 -17.44 -9.89
CA ASP A 263 -19.85 -17.63 -10.50
C ASP A 263 -20.22 -19.12 -10.69
N CYS A 264 -19.25 -20.03 -10.62
CA CYS A 264 -19.47 -21.48 -10.69
C CYS A 264 -19.73 -22.10 -9.32
N ASP A 265 -19.41 -21.38 -8.23
CA ASP A 265 -19.67 -21.78 -6.86
C ASP A 265 -20.21 -20.60 -6.03
N GLY A 266 -21.53 -20.47 -5.99
CA GLY A 266 -22.21 -19.41 -5.24
C GLY A 266 -22.07 -19.50 -3.71
N THR A 267 -21.32 -20.47 -3.17
CA THR A 267 -20.96 -20.50 -1.75
C THR A 267 -19.76 -19.60 -1.42
N ILE A 268 -18.94 -19.27 -2.43
CA ILE A 268 -17.77 -18.39 -2.33
C ILE A 268 -18.23 -16.93 -2.29
N GLY A 269 -17.70 -16.18 -1.32
CA GLY A 269 -18.14 -14.82 -0.98
C GLY A 269 -19.45 -14.77 -0.17
N ALA A 270 -20.20 -15.87 -0.11
CA ALA A 270 -21.41 -15.98 0.71
C ALA A 270 -21.18 -16.62 2.07
N SER A 271 -20.37 -17.69 2.12
CA SER A 271 -20.13 -18.50 3.33
C SER A 271 -18.65 -18.66 3.66
N HIS A 272 -17.79 -18.67 2.64
CA HIS A 272 -16.35 -18.72 2.77
C HIS A 272 -15.67 -18.03 1.59
N TRP A 273 -14.39 -17.74 1.71
CA TRP A 273 -13.47 -17.58 0.57
C TRP A 273 -12.69 -18.86 0.36
N ASP A 274 -12.21 -19.06 -0.87
CA ASP A 274 -11.26 -20.13 -1.17
C ASP A 274 -9.84 -19.56 -1.10
N VAL A 275 -9.00 -20.15 -0.25
CA VAL A 275 -7.63 -19.69 -0.03
C VAL A 275 -6.66 -20.76 -0.51
N TYR A 276 -5.84 -20.41 -1.49
CA TYR A 276 -4.72 -21.24 -1.92
C TYR A 276 -3.46 -20.73 -1.23
N GLY A 277 -3.05 -21.44 -0.18
CA GLY A 277 -1.90 -21.07 0.64
C GLY A 277 -0.64 -20.82 -0.19
N GLY A 278 0.04 -19.70 0.06
CA GLY A 278 1.29 -19.31 -0.58
C GLY A 278 2.49 -20.14 -0.12
N SER A 279 3.54 -20.20 -0.95
CA SER A 279 4.85 -20.72 -0.55
C SER A 279 5.93 -20.16 -1.47
N ALA A 280 7.20 -20.37 -1.15
CA ALA A 280 8.32 -19.98 -2.03
C ALA A 280 8.32 -20.63 -3.44
N SER A 281 7.45 -21.62 -3.70
CA SER A 281 7.43 -22.37 -4.98
C SER A 281 6.09 -22.38 -5.71
N GLY A 282 5.05 -21.76 -5.15
CA GLY A 282 3.71 -21.85 -5.69
C GLY A 282 2.61 -21.79 -4.66
N PHE A 283 1.39 -21.58 -5.14
CA PHE A 283 0.19 -21.75 -4.36
C PHE A 283 -0.13 -23.24 -4.16
N ALA A 284 -0.86 -23.56 -3.08
CA ALA A 284 -1.42 -24.87 -2.88
C ALA A 284 -2.26 -25.31 -4.10
N ALA A 285 -2.27 -26.61 -4.42
CA ALA A 285 -3.04 -27.11 -5.57
C ALA A 285 -4.56 -27.15 -5.35
N ALA A 286 -5.00 -27.12 -4.08
CA ALA A 286 -6.39 -27.11 -3.67
C ALA A 286 -6.60 -26.05 -2.58
N PRO A 287 -7.75 -25.36 -2.55
CA PRO A 287 -7.99 -24.32 -1.57
C PRO A 287 -8.44 -24.91 -0.22
N SER A 288 -8.19 -24.15 0.85
CA SER A 288 -8.92 -24.26 2.11
C SER A 288 -10.07 -23.26 2.15
N ALA A 289 -11.16 -23.65 2.81
CA ALA A 289 -12.29 -22.75 3.04
C ALA A 289 -11.99 -21.79 4.20
N TYR A 290 -11.99 -20.51 3.92
CA TYR A 290 -11.81 -19.42 4.88
C TYR A 290 -13.18 -18.85 5.27
N ALA A 291 -13.64 -19.15 6.49
CA ALA A 291 -15.02 -18.87 6.89
C ALA A 291 -15.35 -17.37 6.91
N LEU A 292 -16.58 -17.04 6.51
CA LEU A 292 -17.09 -15.66 6.51
C LEU A 292 -18.26 -15.49 7.50
N PRO A 293 -18.43 -14.29 8.09
CA PRO A 293 -19.65 -13.96 8.81
C PRO A 293 -20.86 -13.93 7.88
N ALA A 294 -22.06 -13.98 8.47
CA ALA A 294 -23.29 -13.81 7.71
C ALA A 294 -23.30 -12.45 6.97
N ALA A 295 -23.84 -12.47 5.75
CA ALA A 295 -24.03 -11.26 4.94
C ALA A 295 -24.86 -10.20 5.69
N ARG A 296 -24.52 -8.92 5.47
CA ARG A 296 -25.23 -7.76 6.04
C ARG A 296 -26.04 -7.06 4.96
N CYS A 297 -27.26 -6.65 5.27
CA CYS A 297 -28.17 -6.09 4.25
C CYS A 297 -28.33 -6.95 2.98
N SER A 298 -28.19 -8.27 3.08
CA SER A 298 -28.12 -9.17 1.91
C SER A 298 -26.96 -8.86 0.95
N VAL A 299 -25.93 -8.14 1.41
CA VAL A 299 -24.68 -7.88 0.71
C VAL A 299 -23.67 -8.97 1.11
N PRO A 300 -23.27 -9.85 0.19
CA PRO A 300 -22.22 -10.84 0.43
C PRO A 300 -20.82 -10.20 0.42
N TRP A 301 -19.82 -10.95 0.87
CA TRP A 301 -18.42 -10.54 0.95
C TRP A 301 -17.67 -10.95 -0.32
N THR A 302 -18.10 -10.47 -1.47
CA THR A 302 -17.54 -10.86 -2.78
C THR A 302 -16.35 -10.00 -3.22
N ALA A 303 -15.80 -9.19 -2.33
CA ALA A 303 -14.64 -8.34 -2.58
C ALA A 303 -13.81 -8.21 -1.29
N LEU A 304 -12.53 -7.83 -1.40
CA LEU A 304 -11.69 -7.50 -0.23
C LEU A 304 -12.05 -6.14 0.41
N GLY A 305 -12.84 -5.33 -0.29
CA GLY A 305 -13.34 -4.06 0.22
C GLY A 305 -14.41 -3.47 -0.69
N LYS A 306 -15.29 -2.66 -0.11
CA LYS A 306 -16.41 -2.01 -0.80
C LYS A 306 -16.67 -0.65 -0.18
N SER A 307 -16.71 0.38 -1.01
CA SER A 307 -16.92 1.78 -0.60
C SER A 307 -18.20 2.38 -1.18
N SER A 308 -19.15 1.53 -1.60
CA SER A 308 -20.42 1.96 -2.16
C SER A 308 -21.56 0.97 -1.85
N GLY A 309 -22.79 1.48 -1.88
CA GLY A 309 -24.00 0.68 -1.64
C GLY A 309 -24.41 0.65 -0.16
N ALA A 310 -25.17 -0.37 0.22
CA ALA A 310 -25.78 -0.46 1.56
C ALA A 310 -24.80 -0.81 2.69
N VAL A 311 -23.61 -1.32 2.36
CA VAL A 311 -22.59 -1.70 3.33
C VAL A 311 -21.24 -1.28 2.79
N HIS A 312 -20.47 -0.54 3.59
CA HIS A 312 -19.07 -0.23 3.32
C HIS A 312 -18.17 -1.03 4.24
N TYR A 313 -17.14 -1.66 3.68
CA TYR A 313 -16.20 -2.47 4.43
C TYR A 313 -14.84 -2.52 3.76
N SER A 314 -13.82 -2.87 4.52
CA SER A 314 -12.47 -3.13 4.04
C SER A 314 -11.78 -4.15 4.93
N LEU A 315 -10.70 -4.75 4.44
CA LEU A 315 -9.78 -5.51 5.27
C LEU A 315 -8.69 -4.59 5.85
N LEU A 316 -8.46 -4.70 7.16
CA LEU A 316 -7.42 -3.99 7.90
C LEU A 316 -7.10 -4.79 9.17
N ASP A 317 -5.84 -5.00 9.49
CA ASP A 317 -5.44 -5.60 10.77
C ASP A 317 -5.58 -4.57 11.90
N VAL A 318 -6.81 -4.40 12.39
CA VAL A 318 -7.14 -3.48 13.49
C VAL A 318 -6.73 -4.10 14.82
N SER A 319 -6.74 -5.42 14.92
CA SER A 319 -6.36 -6.18 16.10
C SER A 319 -4.84 -6.22 16.32
N CYS A 320 -4.05 -5.98 15.27
CA CYS A 320 -2.60 -6.11 15.17
C CYS A 320 -2.08 -7.50 15.54
N ASP A 321 -2.83 -8.53 15.18
CA ASP A 321 -2.44 -9.93 15.36
C ASP A 321 -1.76 -10.53 14.12
N GLY A 322 -1.60 -9.74 13.06
CA GLY A 322 -1.00 -10.13 11.79
C GLY A 322 -2.01 -10.70 10.78
N ALA A 323 -3.27 -10.92 11.18
CA ALA A 323 -4.33 -11.34 10.28
C ALA A 323 -5.21 -10.13 9.90
N PRO A 324 -5.64 -10.03 8.64
CA PRO A 324 -6.57 -8.96 8.24
C PRO A 324 -7.94 -9.16 8.90
N ASP A 325 -8.43 -8.12 9.59
CA ASP A 325 -9.81 -8.07 10.10
C ASP A 325 -10.74 -7.48 9.04
N LEU A 326 -12.01 -7.90 9.04
CA LEU A 326 -13.06 -7.24 8.25
C LEU A 326 -13.68 -6.11 9.07
N VAL A 327 -13.50 -4.88 8.59
CA VAL A 327 -14.01 -3.67 9.22
C VAL A 327 -15.20 -3.17 8.41
N VAL A 328 -16.39 -3.19 9.01
CA VAL A 328 -17.61 -2.59 8.43
C VAL A 328 -17.74 -1.17 8.98
N SER A 329 -17.54 -0.18 8.10
CA SER A 329 -17.55 1.24 8.45
C SER A 329 -18.88 1.93 8.20
N GLN A 330 -19.78 1.30 7.44
CA GLN A 330 -21.16 1.75 7.22
C GLN A 330 -22.06 0.54 6.98
N ASP A 331 -23.26 0.56 7.57
CA ASP A 331 -24.31 -0.45 7.38
C ASP A 331 -25.69 0.22 7.37
N ASP A 332 -26.39 0.20 6.24
CA ASP A 332 -27.72 0.82 6.12
C ASP A 332 -28.81 0.05 6.91
N CYS A 333 -28.54 -1.20 7.32
CA CYS A 333 -29.44 -2.01 8.14
C CYS A 333 -29.17 -1.86 9.63
N ASP A 334 -28.01 -1.33 10.00
CA ASP A 334 -27.68 -0.86 11.33
C ASP A 334 -27.04 0.54 11.25
N THR A 335 -27.88 1.55 11.27
CA THR A 335 -27.46 2.96 11.15
C THR A 335 -26.55 3.45 12.29
N ALA A 336 -26.33 2.65 13.34
CA ALA A 336 -25.33 2.96 14.35
C ALA A 336 -23.90 2.71 13.85
N VAL A 337 -23.71 1.78 12.89
CA VAL A 337 -22.44 1.53 12.23
C VAL A 337 -22.08 2.73 11.33
N GLY A 338 -20.89 3.29 11.54
CA GLY A 338 -20.41 4.52 10.89
C GLY A 338 -20.89 5.81 11.55
N GLN A 339 -21.72 5.71 12.59
CA GLN A 339 -22.18 6.85 13.41
C GLN A 339 -21.63 6.81 14.83
N SER A 340 -21.80 5.68 15.52
CA SER A 340 -21.35 5.49 16.91
C SER A 340 -20.28 4.43 17.08
N HIS A 341 -20.14 3.50 16.12
CA HIS A 341 -19.13 2.46 16.14
C HIS A 341 -18.83 1.93 14.74
N TRP A 342 -17.74 1.18 14.61
CA TRP A 342 -17.53 0.23 13.53
C TRP A 342 -17.77 -1.20 14.02
N ASP A 343 -18.20 -2.06 13.11
CA ASP A 343 -18.28 -3.50 13.36
C ASP A 343 -17.01 -4.16 12.82
N VAL A 344 -16.19 -4.74 13.70
CA VAL A 344 -14.93 -5.40 13.33
C VAL A 344 -15.06 -6.89 13.56
N TYR A 345 -14.81 -7.68 12.53
CA TYR A 345 -14.77 -9.13 12.58
C TYR A 345 -13.31 -9.57 12.60
N PRO A 346 -12.78 -9.98 13.78
CA PRO A 346 -11.39 -10.39 13.86
C PRO A 346 -11.06 -11.52 12.89
N GLY A 347 -9.92 -11.40 12.23
CA GLY A 347 -9.36 -12.38 11.31
C GLY A 347 -8.68 -13.54 12.03
N SER A 348 -8.51 -14.64 11.31
CA SER A 348 -7.65 -15.76 11.70
C SER A 348 -7.34 -16.60 10.46
N ALA A 349 -6.34 -17.48 10.53
CA ALA A 349 -6.04 -18.42 9.44
C ALA A 349 -7.23 -19.33 9.01
N ALA A 350 -8.27 -19.46 9.84
CA ALA A 350 -9.45 -20.27 9.53
C ALA A 350 -10.64 -19.47 8.98
N GLY A 351 -10.59 -18.14 9.05
CA GLY A 351 -11.72 -17.29 8.70
C GLY A 351 -11.87 -16.07 9.59
N LEU A 352 -12.82 -15.22 9.20
CA LEU A 352 -13.33 -14.11 9.98
C LEU A 352 -14.26 -14.62 11.09
N ALA A 353 -14.27 -13.92 12.22
CA ALA A 353 -15.21 -14.20 13.30
C ALA A 353 -16.68 -14.17 12.81
N ALA A 354 -17.55 -15.00 13.39
CA ALA A 354 -18.96 -15.04 13.00
C ALA A 354 -19.78 -13.83 13.50
N SER A 355 -19.30 -13.17 14.56
CA SER A 355 -19.91 -11.98 15.17
C SER A 355 -18.88 -10.87 15.29
N PRO A 356 -19.27 -9.60 15.11
CA PRO A 356 -18.33 -8.49 15.23
C PRO A 356 -18.08 -8.13 16.70
N ALA A 357 -16.95 -7.48 16.93
CA ALA A 357 -16.75 -6.58 18.06
C ALA A 357 -17.08 -5.14 17.60
N ALA A 358 -17.83 -4.41 18.42
CA ALA A 358 -18.16 -3.02 18.16
C ALA A 358 -17.03 -2.10 18.67
N VAL A 359 -16.40 -1.37 17.77
CA VAL A 359 -15.34 -0.39 18.08
C VAL A 359 -15.96 1.00 18.12
N SER A 360 -16.11 1.58 19.30
CA SER A 360 -16.79 2.87 19.47
C SER A 360 -16.05 4.02 18.76
N LEU A 361 -16.78 4.84 18.01
CA LEU A 361 -16.27 6.01 17.30
C LEU A 361 -16.30 7.27 18.17
N PRO A 362 -15.40 8.23 17.92
CA PRO A 362 -15.51 9.55 18.52
C PRO A 362 -16.70 10.32 17.93
N ALA A 363 -17.09 11.40 18.62
CA ALA A 363 -18.20 12.23 18.16
C ALA A 363 -17.92 12.84 16.77
N ALA A 364 -18.96 12.93 15.94
CA ALA A 364 -18.90 13.52 14.61
C ALA A 364 -18.34 14.95 14.65
N ARG A 365 -17.52 15.28 13.64
CA ARG A 365 -16.85 16.59 13.50
C ARG A 365 -17.54 17.37 12.39
N CYS A 366 -17.98 18.59 12.66
CA CYS A 366 -18.82 19.37 11.71
C CYS A 366 -20.05 18.62 11.16
N GLY A 367 -20.64 17.69 11.94
CA GLY A 367 -21.73 16.84 11.45
C GLY A 367 -21.30 15.78 10.43
N VAL A 368 -20.01 15.57 10.24
CA VAL A 368 -19.42 14.47 9.47
C VAL A 368 -19.05 13.36 10.44
N SER A 369 -19.66 12.19 10.27
CA SER A 369 -19.30 10.98 11.00
C SER A 369 -18.13 10.25 10.33
N PHE A 370 -17.56 9.28 11.07
CA PHE A 370 -16.48 8.44 10.60
C PHE A 370 -17.05 7.16 9.96
N ASP A 371 -17.79 7.32 8.87
CA ASP A 371 -18.52 6.27 8.13
C ASP A 371 -17.68 5.54 7.05
N ALA A 372 -16.39 5.84 6.99
CA ALA A 372 -15.43 5.24 6.06
C ALA A 372 -14.07 5.11 6.75
N LEU A 373 -13.14 4.32 6.20
CA LEU A 373 -11.75 4.32 6.66
C LEU A 373 -11.01 5.63 6.32
N GLY A 374 -11.55 6.43 5.40
CA GLY A 374 -11.06 7.75 5.08
C GLY A 374 -12.04 8.51 4.21
N LYS A 375 -12.10 9.84 4.39
CA LYS A 375 -13.05 10.70 3.69
C LYS A 375 -12.46 12.10 3.55
N ALA A 376 -12.49 12.62 2.33
CA ALA A 376 -12.22 14.01 2.03
C ALA A 376 -13.53 14.72 1.68
N SER A 377 -14.15 15.36 2.67
CA SER A 377 -15.35 16.17 2.47
C SER A 377 -15.01 17.66 2.51
N GLY A 378 -15.94 18.53 2.08
CA GLY A 378 -15.71 19.97 2.18
C GLY A 378 -15.51 20.50 3.61
N ALA A 379 -15.95 19.74 4.63
CA ALA A 379 -15.91 20.15 6.04
C ALA A 379 -14.82 19.47 6.88
N VAL A 380 -14.54 18.19 6.61
CA VAL A 380 -13.58 17.37 7.37
C VAL A 380 -12.82 16.44 6.41
N HIS A 381 -11.51 16.34 6.60
CA HIS A 381 -10.66 15.32 5.97
C HIS A 381 -10.09 14.40 7.05
N TYR A 382 -10.26 13.08 6.90
CA TYR A 382 -9.72 12.10 7.83
C TYR A 382 -9.33 10.79 7.14
N GLY A 383 -8.51 9.99 7.83
CA GLY A 383 -8.11 8.64 7.42
C GLY A 383 -7.65 7.80 8.61
N MET A 384 -7.32 6.54 8.35
CA MET A 384 -6.67 5.65 9.31
C MET A 384 -5.17 5.65 9.09
N LEU A 385 -4.39 5.78 10.17
CA LEU A 385 -2.93 5.71 10.14
C LEU A 385 -2.41 5.18 11.47
N SER A 386 -1.38 4.34 11.43
CA SER A 386 -0.59 4.03 12.62
C SER A 386 0.51 5.07 12.76
N TRP A 387 0.27 6.10 13.59
CA TRP A 387 1.19 7.22 13.78
C TRP A 387 2.19 6.98 14.91
N GLN A 388 1.75 6.22 15.91
CA GLN A 388 2.54 5.88 17.07
C GLN A 388 2.88 4.39 16.98
N ALA A 389 3.89 3.96 17.73
CA ALA A 389 4.06 2.54 18.08
C ALA A 389 2.94 2.09 19.04
N THR A 390 1.69 2.39 18.68
CA THR A 390 0.49 1.82 19.25
C THR A 390 0.24 0.52 18.52
N ASP A 391 -0.12 -0.51 19.27
CA ASP A 391 -0.48 -1.82 18.73
C ASP A 391 -1.79 -1.79 17.92
N HIS A 392 -2.29 -0.64 17.46
CA HIS A 392 -3.55 -0.50 16.73
C HIS A 392 -3.53 0.70 15.77
N PRO A 393 -4.11 0.58 14.56
CA PRO A 393 -4.31 1.71 13.67
C PRO A 393 -5.30 2.71 14.28
N SER A 394 -5.03 4.00 14.11
CA SER A 394 -5.77 5.09 14.76
C SER A 394 -6.37 6.03 13.74
N LEU A 395 -7.39 6.78 14.16
CA LEU A 395 -8.10 7.71 13.31
C LEU A 395 -7.44 9.10 13.36
N LEU A 396 -7.10 9.64 12.20
CA LEU A 396 -6.39 10.90 12.03
C LEU A 396 -7.24 11.89 11.22
N VAL A 397 -7.49 13.06 11.78
CA VAL A 397 -8.19 14.17 11.12
C VAL A 397 -7.17 15.22 10.70
N THR A 398 -7.00 15.40 9.39
CA THR A 398 -6.00 16.33 8.83
C THR A 398 -6.59 17.71 8.51
N ARG A 399 -7.92 17.81 8.45
CA ARG A 399 -8.62 19.08 8.21
C ARG A 399 -9.97 19.08 8.92
N ASP A 400 -10.27 20.18 9.59
CA ASP A 400 -11.58 20.42 10.21
C ASP A 400 -11.97 21.90 10.01
N THR A 401 -13.12 22.16 9.41
CA THR A 401 -13.60 23.54 9.19
C THR A 401 -14.26 24.18 10.40
N CYS A 402 -14.64 23.38 11.41
CA CYS A 402 -15.17 23.85 12.69
C CYS A 402 -14.05 24.14 13.70
N ASP A 403 -12.88 23.57 13.47
CA ASP A 403 -11.65 23.92 14.16
C ASP A 403 -10.54 24.25 13.16
N ALA A 404 -10.42 25.54 12.84
CA ALA A 404 -9.44 26.06 11.88
C ALA A 404 -7.97 25.84 12.31
N THR A 405 -7.71 25.34 13.51
CA THR A 405 -6.35 24.97 13.93
C THR A 405 -5.93 23.58 13.42
N VAL A 406 -6.90 22.70 13.10
CA VAL A 406 -6.66 21.39 12.50
C VAL A 406 -6.32 21.52 11.02
N GLY A 407 -5.15 21.02 10.64
CA GLY A 407 -4.55 21.18 9.31
C GLY A 407 -3.74 22.47 9.14
N ALA A 408 -3.75 23.36 10.15
CA ALA A 408 -2.96 24.59 10.16
C ALA A 408 -1.82 24.56 11.18
N ALA A 409 -2.08 24.03 12.39
CA ALA A 409 -1.12 23.98 13.50
C ALA A 409 -0.93 22.55 14.05
N HIS A 410 -1.95 21.71 13.95
CA HIS A 410 -1.88 20.31 14.36
C HIS A 410 -2.83 19.45 13.50
N TRP A 411 -2.68 18.13 13.58
CA TRP A 411 -3.72 17.16 13.26
C TRP A 411 -4.34 16.62 14.53
N ASP A 412 -5.57 16.12 14.43
CA ASP A 412 -6.25 15.48 15.55
C ASP A 412 -6.14 13.96 15.43
N TYR A 413 -5.61 13.32 16.48
CA TYR A 413 -5.35 11.89 16.52
C TYR A 413 -6.18 11.20 17.60
N TYR A 414 -6.94 10.19 17.19
CA TYR A 414 -7.80 9.39 18.05
C TYR A 414 -7.24 7.99 18.21
N VAL A 415 -6.66 7.73 19.38
CA VAL A 415 -5.97 6.48 19.69
C VAL A 415 -7.00 5.37 19.87
N ALA A 416 -6.78 4.21 19.27
CA ALA A 416 -7.55 3.00 19.57
C ALA A 416 -7.17 2.42 20.95
N GLN A 417 -8.16 2.02 21.76
CA GLN A 417 -8.05 1.66 23.18
C GLN A 417 -8.71 0.33 23.54
#